data_AF-A0A5P9Q7G0-F1
#
_entry.id   AF-A0A5P9Q7G0-F1
#
_cell.length_a   1.000
_cell.length_b   1.000
_cell.length_c   1.000
_cell.angle_alpha   90.00
_cell.angle_beta   90.00
_cell.angle_gamma   90.00
#
_symmetry.space_group_name_H-M   'P 1'
#
loop_
_entity.id
_entity.type
_entity.pdbx_description
1 polymer ?
#
loop_
_entity_poly.entity_id
_entity_poly.type
_entity_poly.pdbx_seq_one_letter_code
_entity_poly.pdbx_strand_id
1 'polypeptide(L)'
;MSENYPDGLPEGLDDRDDWSESETEQLDPEDTLIDRGLADPLDEGYDPPERPRTNHFGETEEEEREGESLDQRLAEEEPEEWDEEPVVDEGRAGRLAEDDDAAGGRDNDVYGVDEGISGAGASAEEAAVHYVEDDEG
;
A
#
# COMPACT_ATOMS: atom_id res chain seq x y z
N MET A 1 -32.69 -52.28 -23.17
CA MET A 1 -33.23 -50.95 -23.51
C MET A 1 -32.04 -50.10 -23.87
N SER A 2 -32.00 -49.67 -25.12
CA SER A 2 -30.93 -48.87 -25.72
C SER A 2 -31.51 -47.47 -25.82
N GLU A 3 -31.15 -46.60 -24.88
CA GLU A 3 -31.57 -45.21 -24.95
C GLU A 3 -30.57 -44.43 -25.80
N ASN A 4 -31.04 -44.10 -27.00
CA ASN A 4 -30.43 -43.23 -27.99
C ASN A 4 -30.35 -41.81 -27.39
N TYR A 5 -29.15 -41.30 -27.12
CA TYR A 5 -28.96 -39.86 -26.87
C TYR A 5 -28.83 -39.16 -28.22
N PRO A 6 -29.65 -38.14 -28.52
CA PRO A 6 -29.53 -37.39 -29.75
C PRO A 6 -28.23 -36.57 -29.73
N ASP A 7 -27.43 -36.77 -30.76
CA ASP A 7 -26.28 -35.97 -31.14
C ASP A 7 -26.74 -34.57 -31.55
N GLY A 8 -26.14 -33.53 -30.98
CA GLY A 8 -26.36 -32.14 -31.36
C GLY A 8 -26.44 -31.16 -30.19
N LEU A 9 -25.28 -30.77 -29.65
CA LEU A 9 -25.17 -29.47 -28.98
C LEU A 9 -25.24 -28.37 -30.06
N PRO A 10 -25.93 -27.25 -29.82
CA PRO A 10 -26.03 -26.17 -30.78
C PRO A 10 -24.66 -25.53 -31.01
N GLU A 11 -24.30 -25.33 -32.29
CA GLU A 11 -23.13 -24.52 -32.65
C GLU A 11 -23.29 -23.10 -32.13
N GLY A 12 -22.27 -22.59 -31.44
CA GLY A 12 -22.10 -21.15 -31.21
C GLY A 12 -22.01 -20.67 -29.77
N LEU A 13 -21.31 -21.37 -28.87
CA LEU A 13 -20.83 -20.79 -27.60
C LEU A 13 -19.44 -21.32 -27.24
N ASP A 14 -18.48 -21.15 -28.14
CA ASP A 14 -17.04 -21.43 -27.89
C ASP A 14 -16.24 -20.12 -27.86
N ASP A 15 -16.80 -19.06 -27.25
CA ASP A 15 -16.14 -17.76 -27.06
C ASP A 15 -15.82 -17.51 -25.57
N ARG A 16 -15.59 -18.57 -24.78
CA ARG A 16 -15.30 -18.47 -23.34
C ARG A 16 -13.89 -18.85 -22.92
N ASP A 17 -13.07 -19.32 -23.84
CA ASP A 17 -11.68 -19.69 -23.57
C ASP A 17 -10.67 -18.72 -24.24
N ASP A 18 -11.10 -17.83 -25.14
CA ASP A 18 -10.22 -16.87 -25.85
C ASP A 18 -9.71 -15.71 -24.97
N TRP A 19 -10.42 -15.41 -23.86
CA TRP A 19 -10.04 -14.30 -22.97
C TRP A 19 -9.06 -14.70 -21.86
N SER A 20 -8.85 -16.00 -21.62
CA SER A 20 -7.93 -16.45 -20.56
C SER A 20 -6.52 -16.73 -21.07
N GLU A 21 -6.35 -17.08 -22.35
CA GLU A 21 -5.04 -17.36 -22.93
C GLU A 21 -4.18 -16.09 -22.97
N SER A 22 -4.76 -14.95 -23.38
CA SER A 22 -4.09 -13.64 -23.43
C SER A 22 -3.59 -13.13 -22.07
N GLU A 23 -4.20 -13.52 -20.95
CA GLU A 23 -3.73 -13.12 -19.61
C GLU A 23 -2.57 -13.98 -19.11
N THR A 24 -2.34 -15.15 -19.72
CA THR A 24 -1.29 -16.09 -19.35
C THR A 24 -0.06 -16.04 -20.25
N GLU A 25 -0.21 -15.46 -21.45
CA GLU A 25 0.87 -15.23 -22.39
C GLU A 25 1.76 -14.07 -21.92
N GLN A 26 3.08 -14.20 -22.11
CA GLN A 26 3.98 -13.07 -21.86
C GLN A 26 3.78 -12.02 -22.95
N LEU A 27 3.79 -10.75 -22.54
CA LEU A 27 3.64 -9.62 -23.47
C LEU A 27 4.85 -9.51 -24.41
N ASP A 28 4.58 -9.33 -25.69
CA ASP A 28 5.62 -9.17 -26.71
C ASP A 28 6.41 -7.86 -26.53
N PRO A 29 7.61 -7.75 -27.13
CA PRO A 29 8.37 -6.50 -27.15
C PRO A 29 7.60 -5.33 -27.79
N GLU A 30 6.68 -5.62 -28.72
CA GLU A 30 5.83 -4.62 -29.36
C GLU A 30 4.80 -4.02 -28.39
N ASP A 31 4.32 -4.82 -27.42
CA ASP A 31 3.36 -4.41 -26.40
C ASP A 31 4.03 -3.76 -25.19
N THR A 32 5.15 -4.32 -24.74
CA THR A 32 5.91 -3.78 -23.59
C THR A 32 6.81 -2.60 -23.97
N LEU A 33 7.13 -2.43 -25.27
CA LEU A 33 8.15 -1.51 -25.79
C LEU A 33 9.55 -1.76 -25.18
N ILE A 34 9.81 -2.96 -24.66
CA ILE A 34 11.08 -3.36 -24.05
C ILE A 34 11.73 -4.40 -24.96
N ASP A 35 12.79 -3.99 -25.67
CA ASP A 35 13.59 -4.89 -26.49
C ASP A 35 14.74 -5.50 -25.67
N ARG A 36 14.64 -6.80 -25.40
CA ARG A 36 15.68 -7.60 -24.73
C ARG A 36 16.59 -8.34 -25.72
N GLY A 37 16.43 -8.11 -27.02
CA GLY A 37 17.27 -8.68 -28.08
C GLY A 37 16.86 -10.08 -28.54
N LEU A 38 15.68 -10.55 -28.15
CA LEU A 38 15.11 -11.85 -28.52
C LEU A 38 13.78 -11.66 -29.25
N ALA A 39 13.47 -12.60 -30.13
CA ALA A 39 12.21 -12.61 -30.86
C ALA A 39 11.04 -13.03 -29.97
N ASP A 40 11.29 -13.96 -29.03
CA ASP A 40 10.34 -14.40 -28.02
C ASP A 40 10.97 -14.16 -26.63
N PRO A 41 10.32 -13.42 -25.72
CA PRO A 41 10.76 -13.30 -24.33
C PRO A 41 11.00 -14.64 -23.61
N LEU A 42 10.35 -15.72 -24.03
CA LEU A 42 10.54 -17.08 -23.49
C LEU A 42 11.90 -17.70 -23.86
N ASP A 43 12.61 -17.18 -24.85
CA ASP A 43 13.90 -17.72 -25.31
C ASP A 43 15.09 -17.31 -24.41
N GLU A 44 14.90 -16.43 -23.42
CA GLU A 44 16.03 -15.86 -22.68
C GLU A 44 16.79 -16.87 -21.84
N GLY A 45 16.12 -17.91 -21.34
CA GLY A 45 16.72 -18.94 -20.51
C GLY A 45 17.26 -18.39 -19.17
N TYR A 46 16.68 -18.83 -18.05
CA TYR A 46 17.23 -18.48 -16.74
C TYR A 46 18.30 -19.49 -16.32
N ASP A 47 19.53 -19.04 -16.05
CA ASP A 47 20.60 -19.84 -15.46
C ASP A 47 20.70 -19.49 -13.95
N PRO A 48 20.17 -20.34 -13.05
CA PRO A 48 20.22 -20.08 -11.61
C PRO A 48 21.67 -19.99 -11.13
N PRO A 49 21.96 -19.22 -10.07
CA PRO A 49 23.32 -19.10 -9.56
C PRO A 49 23.97 -20.46 -9.28
N GLU A 50 25.20 -20.68 -9.75
CA GLU A 50 26.02 -21.90 -9.55
C GLU A 50 26.47 -22.13 -8.07
N ARG A 51 25.80 -21.49 -7.11
CA ARG A 51 26.06 -21.64 -5.68
C ARG A 51 24.82 -22.18 -4.97
N PRO A 52 25.01 -22.96 -3.90
CA PRO A 52 23.89 -23.35 -3.05
C PRO A 52 23.13 -22.12 -2.57
N ARG A 53 21.81 -22.25 -2.47
CA ARG A 53 20.93 -21.23 -1.89
C ARG A 53 21.10 -21.25 -0.37
N THR A 54 20.88 -20.13 0.28
CA THR A 54 20.76 -20.11 1.75
C THR A 54 19.42 -20.75 2.09
N ASN A 55 19.41 -21.74 2.98
CA ASN A 55 18.17 -22.36 3.44
C ASN A 55 17.43 -21.44 4.42
N HIS A 56 16.11 -21.57 4.47
CA HIS A 56 15.23 -20.89 5.43
C HIS A 56 14.51 -21.91 6.32
N PHE A 57 13.98 -21.45 7.46
CA PHE A 57 13.21 -22.32 8.35
C PHE A 57 11.94 -22.82 7.63
N GLY A 58 11.62 -24.11 7.78
CA GLY A 58 10.43 -24.72 7.19
C GLY A 58 10.67 -25.49 5.89
N GLU A 59 11.91 -25.61 5.42
CA GLU A 59 12.24 -26.40 4.23
C GLU A 59 12.37 -27.91 4.51
N THR A 60 12.42 -28.32 5.78
CA THR A 60 12.43 -29.73 6.18
C THR A 60 11.11 -30.18 6.81
N GLU A 61 10.78 -31.47 6.68
CA GLU A 61 9.59 -32.08 7.32
C GLU A 61 9.59 -31.95 8.86
N GLU A 62 10.77 -31.76 9.46
CA GLU A 62 10.91 -31.55 10.90
C GLU A 62 10.49 -30.13 11.29
N GLU A 63 11.04 -29.14 10.61
CA GLU A 63 10.75 -27.73 10.85
C GLU A 63 9.28 -27.38 10.56
N GLU A 64 8.68 -27.96 9.50
CA GLU A 64 7.25 -27.77 9.22
C GLU A 64 6.38 -28.25 10.39
N ARG A 65 6.77 -29.34 11.05
CA ARG A 65 6.04 -29.91 12.18
C ARG A 65 6.24 -29.10 13.46
N GLU A 66 7.45 -28.60 13.69
CA GLU A 66 7.75 -27.75 14.84
C GLU A 66 7.08 -26.38 14.71
N GLY A 67 7.06 -25.84 13.49
CA GLY A 67 6.58 -24.50 13.20
C GLY A 67 7.56 -23.43 13.66
N GLU A 68 7.53 -22.30 12.99
CA GLU A 68 8.40 -21.17 13.30
C GLU A 68 7.92 -20.42 14.55
N SER A 69 8.85 -19.99 15.39
CA SER A 69 8.51 -19.17 16.56
C SER A 69 8.22 -17.71 16.17
N LEU A 70 7.41 -17.01 16.96
CA LEU A 70 7.11 -15.59 16.70
C LEU A 70 8.37 -14.71 16.76
N ASP A 71 9.29 -15.00 17.67
CA ASP A 71 10.55 -14.25 17.79
C ASP A 71 11.43 -14.42 16.55
N GLN A 72 11.40 -15.60 15.94
CA GLN A 72 12.16 -15.89 14.73
C GLN A 72 11.57 -15.16 13.52
N ARG A 73 10.23 -15.18 13.38
CA ARG A 73 9.52 -14.40 12.36
C ARG A 73 9.81 -12.91 12.47
N LEU A 74 9.80 -12.38 13.69
CA LEU A 74 10.07 -10.97 13.94
C LEU A 74 11.53 -10.60 13.62
N ALA A 75 12.47 -11.53 13.77
CA ALA A 75 13.87 -11.30 13.42
C ALA A 75 14.13 -11.34 11.90
N GLU A 76 13.24 -11.95 11.12
CA GLU A 76 13.28 -11.98 9.66
C GLU A 76 12.56 -10.78 9.02
N GLU A 77 11.73 -10.06 9.77
CA GLU A 77 11.07 -8.84 9.31
C GLU A 77 12.07 -7.68 9.19
N GLU A 78 12.01 -6.98 8.06
CA GLU A 78 12.70 -5.70 7.85
C GLU A 78 11.74 -4.56 8.18
N PRO A 79 12.19 -3.49 8.87
CA PRO A 79 11.32 -2.35 9.18
C PRO A 79 10.90 -1.61 7.91
N GLU A 80 9.63 -1.21 7.84
CA GLU A 80 9.12 -0.40 6.74
C GLU A 80 9.52 1.07 6.94
N GLU A 81 9.54 1.86 5.84
CA GLU A 81 9.90 3.30 5.90
C GLU A 81 9.01 4.08 6.88
N TRP A 82 7.75 3.68 7.04
CA TRP A 82 6.78 4.34 7.90
C TRP A 82 6.79 3.85 9.36
N ASP A 83 7.60 2.83 9.68
CA ASP A 83 7.85 2.40 11.06
C ASP A 83 8.82 3.36 11.79
N GLU A 84 9.46 4.27 11.05
CA GLU A 84 10.16 5.41 11.65
C GLU A 84 9.14 6.38 12.27
N GLU A 85 9.32 6.74 13.55
CA GLU A 85 8.48 7.77 14.16
C GLU A 85 8.56 9.06 13.32
N PRO A 86 7.41 9.59 12.86
CA PRO A 86 7.42 10.80 12.06
C PRO A 86 8.02 11.93 12.89
N VAL A 87 8.91 12.72 12.27
CA VAL A 87 9.38 13.96 12.88
C VAL A 87 8.19 14.93 12.94
N VAL A 88 7.53 14.98 14.09
CA VAL A 88 6.46 15.92 14.37
C VAL A 88 7.07 17.28 14.69
N ASP A 89 6.46 18.34 14.17
CA ASP A 89 6.81 19.71 14.55
C ASP A 89 6.12 19.98 15.89
N GLU A 90 6.90 20.00 16.98
CA GLU A 90 6.40 20.24 18.34
C GLU A 90 5.77 21.64 18.52
N GLY A 91 5.83 22.52 17.52
CA GLY A 91 5.15 23.80 17.46
C GLY A 91 3.92 23.83 16.54
N ARG A 92 3.51 22.69 15.98
CA ARG A 92 2.36 22.60 15.07
C ARG A 92 1.05 22.60 15.87
N ALA A 93 0.55 23.80 16.12
CA ALA A 93 -0.77 24.04 16.68
C ALA A 93 -1.70 24.72 15.65
N GLY A 94 -3.01 24.72 15.89
CA GLY A 94 -3.97 25.50 15.12
C GLY A 94 -3.71 27.01 15.21
N ARG A 95 -4.10 27.77 14.18
CA ARG A 95 -3.88 29.23 14.07
C ARG A 95 -5.12 30.06 14.39
N LEU A 96 -5.60 29.94 15.62
CA LEU A 96 -6.63 30.84 16.15
C LEU A 96 -5.95 32.14 16.59
N ALA A 97 -6.28 33.24 15.92
CA ALA A 97 -5.92 34.58 16.36
C ALA A 97 -7.06 35.19 17.18
N GLU A 98 -6.72 36.07 18.13
CA GLU A 98 -7.72 36.86 18.86
C GLU A 98 -8.54 37.71 17.88
N ASP A 99 -9.85 37.74 18.08
CA ASP A 99 -10.71 38.67 17.35
C ASP A 99 -10.56 40.08 17.96
N ASP A 100 -10.04 41.04 17.19
CA ASP A 100 -9.75 42.42 17.64
C ASP A 100 -11.01 43.14 18.18
N ASP A 101 -12.21 42.67 17.80
CA ASP A 101 -13.49 43.20 18.23
C ASP A 101 -14.07 42.49 19.48
N ALA A 102 -13.41 41.43 19.99
CA ALA A 102 -13.87 40.63 21.13
C ALA A 102 -13.95 41.41 22.45
N ALA A 103 -13.02 42.33 22.69
CA ALA A 103 -13.00 43.16 23.90
C ALA A 103 -14.06 44.28 23.90
N GLY A 104 -14.73 44.52 22.77
CA GLY A 104 -15.62 45.67 22.55
C GLY A 104 -17.04 45.56 23.10
N GLY A 105 -17.38 44.47 23.81
CA GLY A 105 -18.69 44.30 24.47
C GLY A 105 -19.87 44.11 23.51
N ARG A 106 -19.62 43.57 22.31
CA ARG A 106 -20.68 43.18 21.37
C ARG A 106 -21.33 41.87 21.86
N ASP A 107 -22.61 41.66 21.54
CA ASP A 107 -23.31 40.37 21.69
C ASP A 107 -22.78 39.35 20.66
N ASN A 108 -21.48 39.06 20.66
CA ASN A 108 -20.92 38.01 19.82
C ASN A 108 -20.21 36.99 20.68
N ASP A 109 -20.48 35.71 20.44
CA ASP A 109 -19.89 34.58 21.16
C ASP A 109 -18.57 34.10 20.51
N VAL A 110 -18.04 34.83 19.52
CA VAL A 110 -16.80 34.52 18.81
C VAL A 110 -15.65 35.32 19.42
N TYR A 111 -14.64 34.61 19.93
CA TYR A 111 -13.46 35.17 20.61
C TYR A 111 -12.15 34.90 19.86
N GLY A 112 -12.19 34.16 18.76
CA GLY A 112 -11.02 33.87 17.94
C GLY A 112 -11.41 33.47 16.53
N VAL A 113 -10.52 33.76 15.58
CA VAL A 113 -10.71 33.53 14.16
C VAL A 113 -9.67 32.54 13.65
N ASP A 114 -10.12 31.52 12.92
CA ASP A 114 -9.23 30.61 12.22
C ASP A 114 -8.58 31.33 11.03
N GLU A 115 -7.26 31.50 11.07
CA GLU A 115 -6.54 32.07 9.93
C GLU A 115 -6.36 31.04 8.79
N GLY A 116 -6.82 29.79 8.95
CA GLY A 116 -6.97 28.73 7.94
C GLY A 116 -6.17 27.41 8.19
N ILE A 117 -6.00 26.59 7.14
CA ILE A 117 -5.48 25.21 7.23
C ILE A 117 -3.95 25.12 7.39
N SER A 118 -3.48 24.47 8.44
CA SER A 118 -2.07 24.10 8.68
C SER A 118 -1.63 22.95 7.76
N GLY A 119 -1.54 23.26 6.45
CA GLY A 119 -0.87 22.43 5.44
C GLY A 119 -1.23 20.94 5.46
N ALA A 120 -2.52 20.56 5.56
CA ALA A 120 -3.11 19.22 5.38
C ALA A 120 -2.50 17.99 6.09
N GLY A 121 -1.34 18.11 6.73
CA GLY A 121 -0.62 17.04 7.40
C GLY A 121 -0.54 17.22 8.91
N ALA A 122 -1.36 18.10 9.49
CA ALA A 122 -1.54 18.16 10.93
C ALA A 122 -2.44 17.00 11.38
N SER A 123 -2.09 16.36 12.50
CA SER A 123 -2.98 15.38 13.11
C SER A 123 -4.25 16.07 13.67
N ALA A 124 -5.29 15.29 13.93
CA ALA A 124 -6.51 15.83 14.55
C ALA A 124 -6.25 16.42 15.94
N GLU A 125 -5.24 15.92 16.66
CA GLU A 125 -4.86 16.39 17.99
C GLU A 125 -4.09 17.71 17.91
N GLU A 126 -3.16 17.82 16.96
CA GLU A 126 -2.40 19.05 16.70
C GLU A 126 -3.32 20.21 16.25
N ALA A 127 -4.29 19.92 15.39
CA ALA A 127 -5.24 20.93 14.90
C ALA A 127 -6.17 21.48 16.00
N ALA A 128 -6.34 20.77 17.12
CA ALA A 128 -7.22 21.16 18.21
C ALA A 128 -6.55 22.06 19.27
N VAL A 129 -5.22 22.14 19.29
CA VAL A 129 -4.44 22.89 20.29
C VAL A 129 -3.99 24.24 19.71
N HIS A 130 -3.78 25.27 20.54
CA HIS A 130 -3.13 26.54 20.19
C HIS A 130 -2.16 26.95 21.32
N TYR A 131 -1.07 27.64 20.98
CA TYR A 131 -0.17 28.23 21.98
C TYR A 131 -0.67 29.61 22.39
N VAL A 132 -0.60 29.90 23.68
CA VAL A 132 -0.79 31.24 24.25
C VAL A 132 0.54 31.65 24.86
N GLU A 133 1.08 32.79 24.43
CA GLU A 133 2.28 33.35 25.05
C GLU A 133 1.92 33.81 26.47
N ASP A 134 2.68 33.36 27.47
CA ASP A 134 2.53 33.84 28.84
C ASP A 134 3.17 35.24 28.89
N ASP A 135 2.39 36.26 29.25
CA ASP A 135 2.91 37.62 29.45
C ASP A 135 3.85 37.56 30.68
N GLU A 136 5.16 37.60 30.44
CA GLU A 136 6.16 37.74 31.50
C GLU A 136 5.92 39.08 32.23
N GLY A 137 5.13 39.01 33.31
CA GLY A 137 4.75 40.15 34.14
C GLY A 137 5.88 40.82 34.92
#